data_AF-A0ABD3N133-F1
#
_entry.id   AF-A0ABD3N133-F1
#
_cell.length_a   1.000
_cell.length_b   1.000
_cell.length_c   1.000
_cell.angle_alpha   90.00
_cell.angle_beta   90.00
_cell.angle_gamma   90.00
#
_symmetry.space_group_name_H-M   'P 1'
#
loop_
_entity.id
_entity.type
_entity.pdbx_description
1 polymer ?
#
loop_
_entity_poly.entity_id
_entity_poly.type
_entity_poly.pdbx_seq_one_letter_code
_entity_poly.pdbx_strand_id
1 'polypeptide(L)'
;MIAGRIILVLATSPCFAFHLPNLRHPNLALPRSSFLTCSFSDCKQYERSRLSAQNDDDGEVAAQDVRLFLTQRCIQSFMFLLAATRDLHTVWWLDNFVQPITINNYWDDDVDLKPGAADTFRENDKRIGSKLLNYHGLSALNTTIFPAWDSFFTSLLEQPDTVLKISTPKDVGQRAYSNFDIDIEPARLCTRILSVREQIAREMTGDLKAIANMGQLIFASYWQNAKDRRNTKQTRAGGSKAGENNDKSSPYGFDRPGTMYINFDPTDDDEFAPSPLRKGNFDLLYNLITQTAVIHLLQCKEGVVVGEDEVQNKASQLFLSRFYLERQITHFIGSQWYGKGDDFIEELIMSSPLMMSRNEGTLECSGEKDSKVSNMPPLVVEPMRIAEQILLRRDKLAMEWMEIMQFAPSEHTDIRKLQLSRLTGVTGSPAKVITLEDEFQ
;
A
#
# COMPACT_ATOMS: atom_id res chain seq x y z
N MET A 1 -48.38 -7.32 7.92
CA MET A 1 -46.93 -7.55 7.73
C MET A 1 -46.51 -6.85 6.46
N ILE A 2 -45.92 -5.67 6.57
CA ILE A 2 -45.44 -4.87 5.44
C ILE A 2 -43.93 -4.73 5.64
N ALA A 3 -43.16 -5.35 4.75
CA ALA A 3 -41.71 -5.23 4.73
C ALA A 3 -41.33 -3.87 4.17
N GLY A 4 -40.87 -2.97 5.03
CA GLY A 4 -40.34 -1.67 4.64
C GLY A 4 -38.90 -1.80 4.12
N ARG A 5 -38.69 -1.47 2.85
CA ARG A 5 -37.35 -1.23 2.29
C ARG A 5 -36.85 0.12 2.83
N ILE A 6 -35.71 0.12 3.52
CA ILE A 6 -34.99 1.34 3.89
C ILE A 6 -34.28 1.83 2.63
N ILE A 7 -34.76 2.94 2.06
CA ILE A 7 -34.07 3.70 1.03
C ILE A 7 -33.22 4.74 1.75
N LEU A 8 -31.90 4.63 1.64
CA LEU A 8 -30.96 5.61 2.15
C LEU A 8 -30.92 6.79 1.16
N VAL A 9 -31.60 7.89 1.49
CA VAL A 9 -31.52 9.14 0.72
C VAL A 9 -30.36 9.96 1.29
N LEU A 10 -29.25 10.03 0.56
CA LEU A 10 -28.16 10.96 0.86
C LEU A 10 -28.60 12.37 0.48
N ALA A 11 -28.93 13.18 1.49
CA ALA A 11 -29.18 14.61 1.33
C ALA A 11 -27.86 15.35 1.16
N THR A 12 -27.69 16.05 0.05
CA THR A 12 -26.61 17.01 -0.17
C THR A 12 -26.87 18.27 0.67
N SER A 13 -25.96 18.59 1.61
CA SER A 13 -26.00 19.86 2.35
C SER A 13 -25.05 20.88 1.72
N PRO A 14 -25.43 22.16 1.66
CA PRO A 14 -24.65 23.21 1.01
C PRO A 14 -23.51 23.72 1.89
N CYS A 15 -22.42 24.13 1.24
CA CYS A 15 -21.24 24.72 1.84
C CYS A 15 -21.56 26.02 2.60
N PHE A 16 -21.27 26.05 3.91
CA PHE A 16 -21.18 27.29 4.68
C PHE A 16 -19.72 27.72 4.79
N ALA A 17 -19.40 28.91 4.28
CA ALA A 17 -18.12 29.56 4.50
C ALA A 17 -18.15 30.27 5.86
N PHE A 18 -17.28 29.87 6.79
CA PHE A 18 -17.05 30.58 8.04
C PHE A 18 -15.70 31.29 8.02
N HIS A 19 -15.72 32.57 8.38
CA HIS A 19 -14.55 33.41 8.65
C HIS A 19 -14.12 33.20 10.11
N LEU A 20 -12.84 32.92 10.36
CA LEU A 20 -12.29 32.79 11.72
C LEU A 20 -11.28 33.91 12.01
N PRO A 21 -11.27 34.48 13.23
CA PRO A 21 -10.31 35.50 13.65
C PRO A 21 -9.05 34.89 14.28
N ASN A 22 -7.99 35.68 14.21
CA ASN A 22 -6.63 35.44 14.71
C ASN A 22 -6.56 35.43 16.25
N LEU A 23 -6.00 34.39 16.88
CA LEU A 23 -5.53 34.45 18.26
C LEU A 23 -4.22 33.65 18.45
N ARG A 24 -3.21 34.35 18.99
CA ARG A 24 -1.93 33.83 19.48
C ARG A 24 -2.03 33.50 20.97
N HIS A 25 -1.40 32.40 21.44
CA HIS A 25 -0.44 32.32 22.58
C HIS A 25 -0.27 30.89 23.17
N PRO A 26 0.76 30.60 24.01
CA PRO A 26 1.64 29.43 23.83
C PRO A 26 1.65 28.38 24.96
N ASN A 27 2.44 27.32 24.73
CA ASN A 27 3.13 26.41 25.66
C ASN A 27 2.29 25.47 26.56
N LEU A 28 2.25 24.20 26.17
CA LEU A 28 2.13 23.06 27.10
C LEU A 28 3.06 21.92 26.64
N ALA A 29 3.91 21.45 27.54
CA ALA A 29 4.77 20.28 27.35
C ALA A 29 3.95 18.99 27.56
N LEU A 30 4.09 18.03 26.63
CA LEU A 30 3.44 16.72 26.70
C LEU A 30 4.40 15.63 27.25
N PRO A 31 3.87 14.58 27.90
CA PRO A 31 4.68 13.54 28.51
C PRO A 31 5.16 12.51 27.48
N ARG A 32 6.36 11.95 27.72
CA ARG A 32 6.97 10.89 26.91
C ARG A 32 6.26 9.55 27.14
N SER A 33 5.58 9.03 26.11
CA SER A 33 5.16 7.63 26.04
C SER A 33 6.19 6.79 25.30
N SER A 34 6.60 5.67 25.89
CA SER A 34 7.46 4.66 25.28
C SER A 34 6.72 3.93 24.16
N PHE A 35 6.98 4.31 22.91
CA PHE A 35 6.49 3.60 21.73
C PHE A 35 7.41 2.41 21.41
N LEU A 36 6.81 1.23 21.21
CA LEU A 36 7.46 0.09 20.58
C LEU A 36 7.65 0.40 19.09
N THR A 37 8.80 0.97 18.72
CA THR A 37 9.24 1.09 17.33
C THR A 37 9.90 -0.21 16.91
N CYS A 38 9.38 -0.87 15.88
CA CYS A 38 10.14 -1.92 15.18
C CYS A 38 11.42 -1.28 14.62
N SER A 39 12.58 -1.86 14.92
CA SER A 39 13.84 -1.23 14.51
C SER A 39 14.04 -1.44 13.01
N PHE A 40 14.62 -0.46 12.34
CA PHE A 40 14.98 -0.50 10.92
C PHE A 40 15.77 -1.76 10.53
N SER A 41 16.55 -2.31 11.48
CA SER A 41 17.32 -3.54 11.34
C SER A 41 16.42 -4.76 11.14
N ASP A 42 15.29 -4.83 11.84
CA ASP A 42 14.37 -5.97 11.84
C ASP A 42 13.67 -6.11 10.48
N CYS A 43 13.31 -4.98 9.86
CA CYS A 43 12.68 -4.98 8.53
C CYS A 43 13.65 -5.41 7.42
N LYS A 44 14.91 -4.95 7.47
CA LYS A 44 15.97 -5.42 6.55
C LYS A 44 16.28 -6.90 6.74
N GLN A 45 16.23 -7.39 7.97
CA GLN A 45 16.50 -8.78 8.28
C GLN A 45 15.38 -9.70 7.78
N TYR A 46 14.12 -9.31 7.97
CA TYR A 46 12.96 -10.02 7.42
C TYR A 46 13.03 -10.16 5.89
N GLU A 47 13.32 -9.07 5.18
CA GLU A 47 13.43 -9.09 3.70
C GLU A 47 14.65 -9.86 3.20
N ARG A 48 15.78 -9.81 3.91
CA ARG A 48 16.93 -10.69 3.58
C ARG A 48 16.60 -12.16 3.81
N SER A 49 15.92 -12.47 4.91
CA SER A 49 15.45 -13.83 5.19
C SER A 49 14.49 -14.30 4.11
N ARG A 50 13.58 -13.43 3.65
CA ARG A 50 12.67 -13.70 2.53
C ARG A 50 13.39 -13.99 1.22
N LEU A 51 14.37 -13.16 0.85
CA LEU A 51 15.21 -13.38 -0.34
C LEU A 51 16.02 -14.69 -0.26
N SER A 52 16.35 -15.16 0.96
CA SER A 52 17.13 -16.38 1.17
C SER A 52 16.31 -17.68 1.30
N ALA A 53 15.01 -17.59 1.58
CA ALA A 53 14.19 -18.74 2.01
C ALA A 53 13.37 -19.41 0.89
N GLN A 54 13.49 -18.98 -0.37
CA GLN A 54 12.65 -19.47 -1.46
C GLN A 54 13.43 -20.38 -2.41
N ASN A 55 13.18 -21.69 -2.33
CA ASN A 55 13.45 -22.65 -3.40
C ASN A 55 12.18 -23.50 -3.59
N ASP A 56 11.67 -23.51 -4.82
CA ASP A 56 10.67 -24.41 -5.42
C ASP A 56 9.16 -24.12 -5.26
N ASP A 57 8.72 -23.02 -4.63
CA ASP A 57 7.29 -22.64 -4.58
C ASP A 57 7.02 -21.12 -4.65
N ASP A 58 7.52 -20.49 -5.70
CA ASP A 58 7.40 -19.03 -5.88
C ASP A 58 5.95 -18.58 -6.11
N GLY A 59 5.08 -19.47 -6.59
CA GLY A 59 3.67 -19.19 -6.86
C GLY A 59 2.84 -19.01 -5.58
N GLU A 60 3.05 -19.87 -4.58
CA GLU A 60 2.28 -19.82 -3.34
C GLU A 60 2.61 -18.57 -2.51
N VAL A 61 3.89 -18.16 -2.46
CA VAL A 61 4.31 -16.97 -1.69
C VAL A 61 3.71 -15.69 -2.26
N ALA A 62 3.79 -15.48 -3.58
CA ALA A 62 3.20 -14.31 -4.23
C ALA A 62 1.67 -14.29 -4.05
N ALA A 63 1.04 -15.46 -4.11
CA ALA A 63 -0.39 -15.60 -3.87
C ALA A 63 -0.75 -15.32 -2.40
N GLN A 64 0.12 -15.65 -1.46
CA GLN A 64 -0.06 -15.35 -0.05
C GLN A 64 0.10 -13.86 0.25
N ASP A 65 1.06 -13.18 -0.39
CA ASP A 65 1.28 -11.74 -0.27
C ASP A 65 0.05 -10.92 -0.68
N VAL A 66 -0.50 -11.21 -1.86
CA VAL A 66 -1.66 -10.46 -2.37
C VAL A 66 -2.92 -10.71 -1.54
N ARG A 67 -3.08 -11.92 -0.99
CA ARG A 67 -4.21 -12.24 -0.09
C ARG A 67 -4.07 -11.54 1.26
N LEU A 68 -2.87 -11.47 1.84
CA LEU A 68 -2.60 -10.71 3.06
C LEU A 68 -2.85 -9.21 2.84
N PHE A 69 -2.39 -8.67 1.71
CA PHE A 69 -2.66 -7.30 1.31
C PHE A 69 -4.17 -7.02 1.20
N LEU A 70 -4.93 -7.90 0.54
CA LEU A 70 -6.39 -7.80 0.45
C LEU A 70 -7.04 -7.80 1.84
N THR A 71 -6.60 -8.68 2.75
CA THR A 71 -7.08 -8.71 4.14
C THR A 71 -6.76 -7.40 4.87
N GLN A 72 -5.55 -6.85 4.73
CA GLN A 72 -5.22 -5.54 5.31
C GLN A 72 -6.16 -4.44 4.79
N ARG A 73 -6.36 -4.36 3.48
CA ARG A 73 -7.20 -3.32 2.86
C ARG A 73 -8.67 -3.47 3.22
N CYS A 74 -9.18 -4.69 3.40
CA CYS A 74 -10.56 -4.90 3.85
C CYS A 74 -10.77 -4.47 5.30
N ILE A 75 -9.81 -4.73 6.19
CA ILE A 75 -9.86 -4.26 7.59
C ILE A 75 -9.82 -2.72 7.61
N GLN A 76 -8.88 -2.10 6.88
CA GLN A 76 -8.78 -0.64 6.76
C GLN A 76 -10.08 -0.01 6.24
N SER A 77 -10.65 -0.56 5.17
CA SER A 77 -11.89 -0.03 4.59
C SER A 77 -13.09 -0.23 5.52
N PHE A 78 -13.15 -1.35 6.25
CA PHE A 78 -14.19 -1.59 7.24
C PHE A 78 -14.09 -0.62 8.42
N MET A 79 -12.89 -0.40 8.95
CA MET A 79 -12.65 0.58 10.01
C MET A 79 -12.99 2.01 9.55
N PHE A 80 -12.76 2.34 8.28
CA PHE A 80 -13.15 3.64 7.72
C PHE A 80 -14.67 3.80 7.71
N LEU A 81 -15.40 2.76 7.31
CA LEU A 81 -16.86 2.76 7.36
C LEU A 81 -17.39 2.92 8.79
N LEU A 82 -16.79 2.23 9.76
CA LEU A 82 -17.13 2.37 11.18
C LEU A 82 -16.91 3.81 11.67
N ALA A 83 -15.75 4.40 11.36
CA ALA A 83 -15.43 5.78 11.70
C ALA A 83 -16.41 6.77 11.05
N ALA A 84 -16.77 6.57 9.78
CA ALA A 84 -17.77 7.38 9.08
C ALA A 84 -19.18 7.28 9.73
N THR A 85 -19.51 6.12 10.30
CA THR A 85 -20.73 5.92 11.11
C THR A 85 -20.58 6.30 12.58
N ARG A 86 -19.46 6.93 12.96
CA ARG A 86 -19.13 7.37 14.34
C ARG A 86 -19.01 6.24 15.37
N ASP A 87 -18.65 5.04 14.93
CA ASP A 87 -18.37 3.89 15.80
C ASP A 87 -16.85 3.78 16.07
N LEU A 88 -16.31 4.78 16.77
CA LEU A 88 -14.88 4.88 17.06
C LEU A 88 -14.42 3.84 18.10
N HIS A 89 -15.30 3.36 18.95
CA HIS A 89 -14.98 2.33 19.94
C HIS A 89 -14.76 0.96 19.30
N THR A 90 -15.56 0.59 18.29
CA THR A 90 -15.29 -0.63 17.52
C THR A 90 -14.01 -0.50 16.70
N VAL A 91 -13.71 0.70 16.17
CA VAL A 91 -12.42 1.00 15.52
C VAL A 91 -11.26 0.78 16.49
N TRP A 92 -11.34 1.34 17.70
CA TRP A 92 -10.33 1.14 18.75
C TRP A 92 -10.16 -0.34 19.13
N TRP A 93 -11.27 -1.07 19.28
CA TRP A 93 -11.23 -2.50 19.59
C TRP A 93 -10.53 -3.29 18.48
N LEU A 94 -10.85 -3.00 17.21
CA LEU A 94 -10.20 -3.61 16.05
C LEU A 94 -8.72 -3.25 15.96
N ASP A 95 -8.33 -1.99 16.19
CA ASP A 95 -6.92 -1.57 16.14
C ASP A 95 -6.09 -2.33 17.19
N ASN A 96 -6.64 -2.53 18.40
CA ASN A 96 -6.02 -3.34 19.46
C ASN A 96 -5.97 -4.84 19.16
N PHE A 97 -6.98 -5.37 18.45
CA PHE A 97 -6.97 -6.76 18.01
C PHE A 97 -5.95 -6.98 16.89
N VAL A 98 -5.91 -6.09 15.91
CA VAL A 98 -5.02 -6.20 14.73
C VAL A 98 -3.56 -5.95 15.11
N GLN A 99 -3.30 -5.04 16.06
CA GLN A 99 -1.95 -4.62 16.47
C GLN A 99 -1.07 -4.26 15.25
N PRO A 100 -1.48 -3.28 14.44
CA PRO A 100 -0.85 -2.99 13.17
C PRO A 100 0.62 -2.61 13.34
N ILE A 101 1.48 -3.16 12.48
CA ILE A 101 2.90 -2.79 12.40
C ILE A 101 3.00 -1.64 11.41
N THR A 102 3.17 -0.42 11.91
CA THR A 102 3.34 0.76 11.06
C THR A 102 4.80 1.17 11.03
N ILE A 103 5.42 1.11 9.85
CA ILE A 103 6.77 1.65 9.66
C ILE A 103 6.64 3.09 9.24
N ASN A 104 7.13 3.94 10.11
CA ASN A 104 6.88 5.34 9.99
C ASN A 104 8.09 6.06 9.37
N ASN A 105 8.14 6.09 8.04
CA ASN A 105 9.18 6.81 7.30
C ASN A 105 8.89 8.31 7.16
N TYR A 106 7.75 8.78 7.68
CA TYR A 106 7.24 10.14 7.43
C TYR A 106 7.20 11.02 8.68
N TRP A 107 7.21 10.41 9.87
CA TRP A 107 6.87 11.09 11.12
C TRP A 107 8.05 11.23 12.10
N ASP A 108 9.27 10.78 11.75
CA ASP A 108 10.48 11.14 12.50
C ASP A 108 10.93 12.58 12.14
N ASP A 109 10.34 13.51 12.87
CA ASP A 109 10.92 14.72 13.50
C ASP A 109 11.53 15.90 12.72
N ASP A 110 11.64 15.92 11.39
CA ASP A 110 11.97 17.20 10.69
C ASP A 110 10.72 17.95 10.23
N VAL A 111 9.99 18.51 11.21
CA VAL A 111 8.78 19.33 11.03
C VAL A 111 9.07 20.61 10.22
N ASP A 112 10.33 21.06 10.16
CA ASP A 112 10.72 22.35 9.60
C ASP A 112 10.93 22.37 8.08
N LEU A 113 10.90 21.23 7.39
CA LEU A 113 11.40 21.12 6.00
C LEU A 113 10.37 20.87 4.90
N LYS A 114 9.06 20.86 5.18
CA LYS A 114 8.03 20.65 4.14
C LYS A 114 7.10 21.85 3.99
N PRO A 115 7.50 22.87 3.19
CA PRO A 115 6.64 24.00 2.88
C PRO A 115 5.46 23.54 2.01
N GLY A 116 4.23 23.76 2.47
CA GLY A 116 3.00 23.57 1.68
C GLY A 116 2.08 22.43 2.12
N ALA A 117 2.48 21.58 3.07
CA ALA A 117 1.60 20.58 3.68
C ALA A 117 0.93 21.16 4.95
N ALA A 118 0.08 22.16 4.78
CA ALA A 118 -0.65 22.76 5.91
C ALA A 118 -1.51 21.68 6.64
N ASP A 119 -1.49 21.74 7.97
CA ASP A 119 -1.91 20.76 8.98
C ASP A 119 -3.37 20.23 8.95
N THR A 120 -4.16 20.45 7.90
CA THR A 120 -5.58 20.07 7.88
C THR A 120 -5.83 18.56 7.79
N PHE A 121 -4.97 17.81 7.10
CA PHE A 121 -5.00 16.34 7.15
C PHE A 121 -4.52 15.80 8.52
N ARG A 122 -3.59 16.50 9.18
CA ARG A 122 -2.95 16.06 10.43
C ARG A 122 -3.88 16.05 11.65
N GLU A 123 -4.86 16.95 11.73
CA GLU A 123 -5.74 17.04 12.90
C GLU A 123 -6.88 16.02 12.89
N ASN A 124 -7.46 15.71 11.73
CA ASN A 124 -8.55 14.74 11.63
C ASN A 124 -8.06 13.31 11.83
N ASP A 125 -6.87 12.97 11.32
CA ASP A 125 -6.26 11.64 11.48
C ASP A 125 -5.92 11.33 12.95
N LYS A 126 -5.54 12.36 13.74
CA LYS A 126 -5.33 12.21 15.19
C LYS A 126 -6.61 11.87 15.95
N ARG A 127 -7.77 12.37 15.50
CA ARG A 127 -9.05 12.14 16.20
C ARG A 127 -9.57 10.71 16.09
N ILE A 128 -9.22 10.01 15.01
CA ILE A 128 -9.68 8.63 14.79
C ILE A 128 -8.90 7.63 15.66
N GLY A 129 -7.68 7.98 16.09
CA GLY A 129 -6.87 7.19 17.02
C GLY A 129 -6.33 5.86 16.49
N SER A 130 -6.80 5.37 15.34
CA SER A 130 -6.33 4.12 14.73
C SER A 130 -5.04 4.32 13.95
N LYS A 131 -4.02 3.52 14.29
CA LYS A 131 -2.76 3.49 13.54
C LYS A 131 -2.97 2.93 12.14
N LEU A 132 -3.82 1.92 12.01
CA LEU A 132 -4.06 1.25 10.75
C LEU A 132 -4.80 2.15 9.75
N LEU A 133 -5.79 2.93 10.20
CA LEU A 133 -6.53 3.84 9.32
C LEU A 133 -5.67 4.95 8.72
N ASN A 134 -4.72 5.47 9.49
CA ASN A 134 -3.82 6.53 9.06
C ASN A 134 -2.63 6.03 8.23
N TYR A 135 -2.52 4.71 8.01
CA TYR A 135 -1.37 4.10 7.36
C TYR A 135 -1.62 3.77 5.89
N HIS A 136 -0.89 4.46 5.01
CA HIS A 136 -0.85 4.17 3.57
C HIS A 136 0.43 3.42 3.20
N GLY A 137 0.44 2.09 3.39
CA GLY A 137 1.61 1.26 3.11
C GLY A 137 1.27 -0.23 2.95
N LEU A 138 2.25 -1.01 2.46
CA LEU A 138 2.05 -2.41 2.01
C LEU A 138 1.99 -3.46 3.14
N SER A 139 2.59 -3.18 4.29
CA SER A 139 2.85 -4.19 5.34
C SER A 139 2.40 -3.73 6.73
N ALA A 140 1.14 -3.35 6.85
CA ALA A 140 0.53 -2.93 8.12
C ALA A 140 0.01 -4.12 8.95
N LEU A 141 -0.42 -5.19 8.26
CA LEU A 141 -0.94 -6.37 8.93
C LEU A 141 0.19 -7.10 9.66
N ASN A 142 -0.03 -7.40 10.94
CA ASN A 142 0.96 -8.04 11.77
C ASN A 142 1.08 -9.53 11.44
N THR A 143 1.99 -9.87 10.51
CA THR A 143 2.20 -11.26 10.05
C THR A 143 2.80 -12.18 11.10
N THR A 144 3.32 -11.65 12.22
CA THR A 144 3.73 -12.47 13.37
C THR A 144 2.54 -13.02 14.16
N ILE A 145 1.41 -12.31 14.13
CA ILE A 145 0.15 -12.73 14.76
C ILE A 145 -0.73 -13.44 13.71
N PHE A 146 -0.75 -12.91 12.49
CA PHE A 146 -1.59 -13.37 11.38
C PHE A 146 -0.73 -13.84 10.21
N PRO A 147 -0.09 -15.02 10.29
CA PRO A 147 0.84 -15.49 9.26
C PRO A 147 0.14 -15.82 7.93
N ALA A 148 -1.14 -16.21 7.99
CA ALA A 148 -1.95 -16.59 6.85
C ALA A 148 -3.08 -15.56 6.59
N TRP A 149 -3.63 -15.50 5.37
CA TRP A 149 -4.65 -14.49 5.04
C TRP A 149 -5.96 -14.73 5.81
N ASP A 150 -6.27 -15.99 6.10
CA ASP A 150 -7.44 -16.49 6.81
C ASP A 150 -7.25 -16.46 8.33
N SER A 151 -5.99 -16.53 8.80
CA SER A 151 -5.65 -16.53 10.23
C SER A 151 -6.23 -15.35 11.00
N PHE A 152 -6.32 -14.16 10.37
CA PHE A 152 -7.01 -13.01 10.97
C PHE A 152 -8.48 -13.34 11.32
N PHE A 153 -9.19 -13.97 10.39
CA PHE A 153 -10.61 -14.26 10.55
C PHE A 153 -10.85 -15.42 11.52
N THR A 154 -10.01 -16.45 11.48
CA THR A 154 -10.12 -17.56 12.45
C THR A 154 -9.84 -17.06 13.87
N SER A 155 -8.78 -16.28 14.09
CA SER A 155 -8.49 -15.67 15.39
C SER A 155 -9.57 -14.68 15.84
N LEU A 156 -10.20 -13.94 14.91
CA LEU A 156 -11.34 -13.07 15.24
C LEU A 156 -12.54 -13.90 15.71
N LEU A 157 -12.80 -15.04 15.06
CA LEU A 157 -13.84 -16.00 15.44
C LEU A 157 -13.50 -16.81 16.69
N GLU A 158 -12.32 -16.65 17.28
CA GLU A 158 -11.95 -17.23 18.58
C GLU A 158 -12.12 -16.22 19.73
N GLN A 159 -12.09 -14.91 19.45
CA GLN A 159 -12.24 -13.88 20.49
C GLN A 159 -13.61 -13.97 21.18
N PRO A 160 -13.75 -13.90 22.50
CA PRO A 160 -15.07 -13.90 23.13
C PRO A 160 -15.86 -12.64 22.77
N ASP A 161 -17.19 -12.72 22.87
CA ASP A 161 -18.04 -11.53 22.76
C ASP A 161 -17.62 -10.53 23.84
N THR A 162 -17.62 -9.25 23.51
CA THR A 162 -17.07 -8.20 24.37
C THR A 162 -18.11 -7.10 24.58
N VAL A 163 -18.30 -6.66 25.83
CA VAL A 163 -19.13 -5.49 26.16
C VAL A 163 -18.22 -4.35 26.58
N LEU A 164 -18.19 -3.28 25.79
CA LEU A 164 -17.44 -2.06 26.11
C LEU A 164 -18.34 -1.13 26.92
N LYS A 165 -17.98 -0.86 28.17
CA LYS A 165 -18.66 0.11 29.02
C LYS A 165 -18.00 1.47 28.87
N ILE A 166 -18.64 2.36 28.14
CA ILE A 166 -18.12 3.70 27.87
C ILE A 166 -18.65 4.66 28.91
N SER A 167 -17.76 5.42 29.55
CA SER A 167 -18.10 6.47 30.51
C SER A 167 -17.79 7.84 29.93
N THR A 168 -18.83 8.61 29.60
CA THR A 168 -18.71 9.95 29.01
C THR A 168 -19.08 11.03 30.02
N PRO A 169 -18.31 12.13 30.17
CA PRO A 169 -18.71 13.27 30.99
C PRO A 169 -19.97 13.94 30.42
N LYS A 170 -21.00 14.18 31.25
CA LYS A 170 -22.25 14.82 30.80
C LYS A 170 -22.09 16.32 30.53
N ASP A 171 -21.25 16.99 31.30
CA ASP A 171 -21.00 18.43 31.20
C ASP A 171 -19.51 18.71 31.44
N VAL A 172 -18.93 19.61 30.63
CA VAL A 172 -17.55 20.09 30.80
C VAL A 172 -17.43 20.78 32.17
N GLY A 173 -16.86 20.08 33.15
CA GLY A 173 -16.62 20.59 34.51
C GLY A 173 -17.46 19.96 35.63
N GLN A 174 -18.42 19.07 35.34
CA GLN A 174 -19.14 18.30 36.38
C GLN A 174 -18.69 16.83 36.42
N ARG A 175 -18.67 16.24 37.63
CA ARG A 175 -18.35 14.81 37.87
C ARG A 175 -19.48 13.84 37.49
N ALA A 176 -20.44 14.27 36.67
CA ALA A 176 -21.56 13.43 36.26
C ALA A 176 -21.20 12.70 34.96
N TYR A 177 -21.21 11.37 34.99
CA TYR A 177 -20.93 10.52 33.82
C TYR A 177 -22.23 9.90 33.28
N SER A 178 -22.34 9.78 31.97
CA SER A 178 -23.29 8.88 31.31
C SER A 178 -22.55 7.62 30.90
N ASN A 179 -23.08 6.46 31.29
CA ASN A 179 -22.53 5.17 30.90
C ASN A 179 -23.44 4.54 29.85
N PHE A 180 -22.84 4.03 28.78
CA PHE A 180 -23.53 3.19 27.80
C PHE A 180 -22.66 2.01 27.42
N ASP A 181 -23.32 0.92 27.01
CA ASP A 181 -22.67 -0.34 26.70
C ASP A 181 -22.67 -0.54 25.17
N ILE A 182 -21.54 -0.97 24.62
CA ILE A 182 -21.40 -1.37 23.21
C ILE A 182 -21.08 -2.86 23.17
N ASP A 183 -21.97 -3.62 22.52
CA ASP A 183 -21.79 -5.05 22.30
C ASP A 183 -20.97 -5.31 21.03
N ILE A 184 -19.79 -5.87 21.22
CA ILE A 184 -18.89 -6.33 20.15
C ILE A 184 -19.06 -7.85 20.01
N GLU A 185 -19.65 -8.26 18.89
CA GLU A 185 -19.82 -9.67 18.51
C GLU A 185 -18.84 -10.02 17.37
N PRO A 186 -17.68 -10.67 17.66
CA PRO A 186 -16.65 -10.93 16.64
C PRO A 186 -17.16 -11.73 15.44
N ALA A 187 -18.12 -12.64 15.64
CA ALA A 187 -18.75 -13.38 14.55
C ALA A 187 -19.49 -12.48 13.55
N ARG A 188 -20.21 -11.45 14.04
CA ARG A 188 -20.89 -10.47 13.18
C ARG A 188 -19.91 -9.52 12.50
N LEU A 189 -18.85 -9.11 13.20
CA LEU A 189 -17.77 -8.32 12.60
C LEU A 189 -17.10 -9.08 11.46
N CYS A 190 -16.79 -10.36 11.66
CA CYS A 190 -16.19 -11.23 10.64
C CYS A 190 -17.04 -11.25 9.35
N THR A 191 -18.35 -11.45 9.44
CA THR A 191 -19.26 -11.40 8.27
C THR A 191 -19.16 -10.09 7.51
N ARG A 192 -19.17 -8.97 8.23
CA ARG A 192 -19.14 -7.63 7.62
C ARG A 192 -17.79 -7.36 6.95
N ILE A 193 -16.69 -7.76 7.58
CA ILE A 193 -15.34 -7.62 7.01
C ILE A 193 -15.18 -8.49 5.76
N LEU A 194 -15.68 -9.74 5.77
CA LEU A 194 -15.67 -10.60 4.59
C LEU A 194 -16.45 -10.00 3.42
N SER A 195 -17.62 -9.41 3.69
CA SER A 195 -18.39 -8.70 2.67
C SER A 195 -17.61 -7.52 2.06
N VAL A 196 -16.89 -6.75 2.87
CA VAL A 196 -15.98 -5.70 2.37
C VAL A 196 -14.83 -6.30 1.55
N ARG A 197 -14.26 -7.42 1.99
CA ARG A 197 -13.18 -8.13 1.28
C ARG A 197 -13.63 -8.58 -0.11
N GLU A 198 -14.84 -9.13 -0.24
CA GLU A 198 -15.42 -9.54 -1.52
C GLU A 198 -15.67 -8.35 -2.47
N GLN A 199 -16.12 -7.21 -1.93
CA GLN A 199 -16.26 -5.99 -2.72
C GLN A 199 -14.88 -5.53 -3.24
N ILE A 200 -13.89 -5.40 -2.36
CA ILE A 200 -12.55 -4.95 -2.75
C ILE A 200 -11.91 -5.91 -3.74
N ALA A 201 -12.07 -7.23 -3.58
CA ALA A 201 -11.53 -8.21 -4.53
C ALA A 201 -12.11 -8.03 -5.94
N ARG A 202 -13.41 -7.74 -6.06
CA ARG A 202 -14.05 -7.44 -7.35
C ARG A 202 -13.51 -6.16 -7.97
N GLU A 203 -13.37 -5.09 -7.18
CA GLU A 203 -12.75 -3.83 -7.64
C GLU A 203 -11.32 -4.06 -8.11
N MET A 204 -10.51 -4.76 -7.30
CA MET A 204 -9.12 -5.09 -7.62
C MET A 204 -8.97 -5.96 -8.86
N THR A 205 -9.98 -6.77 -9.21
CA THR A 205 -9.98 -7.53 -10.47
C THR A 205 -9.95 -6.60 -11.68
N GLY A 206 -10.80 -5.56 -11.68
CA GLY A 206 -10.80 -4.53 -12.72
C GLY A 206 -9.52 -3.71 -12.72
N ASP A 207 -9.05 -3.34 -11.52
CA ASP A 207 -7.83 -2.57 -11.35
C ASP A 207 -6.60 -3.36 -11.86
N LEU A 208 -6.47 -4.66 -11.57
CA LEU A 208 -5.39 -5.50 -12.07
C LEU A 208 -5.40 -5.64 -13.59
N LYS A 209 -6.59 -5.75 -14.19
CA LYS A 209 -6.73 -5.72 -15.64
C LYS A 209 -6.23 -4.40 -16.23
N ALA A 210 -6.49 -3.27 -15.57
CA ALA A 210 -5.94 -1.99 -16.00
C ALA A 210 -4.41 -1.97 -15.88
N ILE A 211 -3.87 -2.40 -14.73
CA ILE A 211 -2.43 -2.45 -14.45
C ILE A 211 -1.69 -3.29 -15.49
N ALA A 212 -2.27 -4.44 -15.89
CA ALA A 212 -1.70 -5.33 -16.91
C ALA A 212 -1.51 -4.68 -18.29
N ASN A 213 -2.22 -3.57 -18.56
CA ASN A 213 -2.09 -2.81 -19.81
C ASN A 213 -1.23 -1.53 -19.65
N MET A 214 -0.84 -1.15 -18.43
CA MET A 214 -0.12 0.10 -18.18
C MET A 214 1.34 0.05 -18.63
N GLY A 215 1.98 -1.12 -18.67
CA GLY A 215 3.39 -1.23 -19.05
C GLY A 215 3.67 -0.66 -20.45
N GLN A 216 2.81 -0.99 -21.41
CA GLN A 216 2.91 -0.49 -22.78
C GLN A 216 2.68 1.02 -22.87
N LEU A 217 1.73 1.55 -22.09
CA LEU A 217 1.42 2.99 -22.06
C LEU A 217 2.60 3.82 -21.51
N ILE A 218 3.27 3.32 -20.46
CA ILE A 218 4.45 3.97 -19.88
C ILE A 218 5.55 4.11 -20.93
N PHE A 219 5.86 3.05 -21.66
CA PHE A 219 6.88 3.10 -22.71
C PHE A 219 6.50 3.98 -23.89
N ALA A 220 5.25 3.87 -24.37
CA ALA A 220 4.77 4.69 -25.47
C ALA A 220 4.87 6.19 -25.13
N SER A 221 4.43 6.58 -23.93
CA SER A 221 4.53 7.96 -23.43
C SER A 221 5.99 8.39 -23.24
N TYR A 222 6.85 7.54 -22.67
CA TYR A 222 8.28 7.84 -22.53
C TYR A 222 8.94 8.17 -23.89
N TRP A 223 8.73 7.33 -24.90
CA TRP A 223 9.32 7.54 -26.23
C TRP A 223 8.76 8.78 -26.92
N GLN A 224 7.47 9.04 -26.76
CA GLN A 224 6.83 10.25 -27.27
C GLN A 224 7.44 11.50 -26.63
N ASN A 225 7.53 11.53 -25.29
CA ASN A 225 8.16 12.62 -24.54
C ASN A 225 9.63 12.82 -24.90
N ALA A 226 10.38 11.72 -25.10
CA ALA A 226 11.78 11.78 -25.52
C ALA A 226 11.93 12.39 -26.92
N LYS A 227 11.03 12.07 -27.85
CA LYS A 227 11.00 12.66 -29.20
C LYS A 227 10.64 14.14 -29.16
N ASP A 228 9.65 14.53 -28.37
CA ASP A 228 9.20 15.92 -28.24
C ASP A 228 10.25 16.83 -27.59
N ARG A 229 11.02 16.29 -26.63
CA ARG A 229 12.18 16.98 -26.05
C ARG A 229 13.30 17.20 -27.07
N ARG A 230 13.51 16.28 -28.02
CA ARG A 230 14.49 16.45 -29.11
C ARG A 230 14.05 17.52 -30.10
N ASN A 231 12.78 17.52 -30.48
CA ASN A 231 12.21 18.50 -31.42
C ASN A 231 12.22 19.92 -30.84
N THR A 232 11.86 20.08 -29.56
CA THR A 232 11.85 21.38 -28.87
C THR A 232 13.25 22.00 -28.73
N LYS A 233 14.29 21.17 -28.58
CA LYS A 233 15.68 21.67 -28.55
C LYS A 233 16.14 22.22 -29.89
N GLN A 234 15.67 21.66 -31.01
CA GLN A 234 16.03 22.12 -32.35
C GLN A 234 15.38 23.46 -32.70
N THR A 235 14.13 23.70 -32.30
CA THR A 235 13.43 24.96 -32.59
C THR A 235 13.97 26.15 -31.80
N ARG A 236 14.49 25.94 -30.58
CA ARG A 236 15.11 27.02 -29.78
C ARG A 236 16.46 27.52 -30.31
N ALA A 237 17.13 26.78 -31.20
CA ALA A 237 18.36 27.25 -31.85
C ALA A 237 18.11 28.26 -32.99
N GLY A 238 16.87 28.38 -33.47
CA GLY A 238 16.46 29.40 -34.45
C GLY A 238 15.70 30.53 -33.75
N GLY A 239 16.35 31.68 -33.54
CA GLY A 239 15.90 32.82 -32.70
C GLY A 239 14.51 33.41 -33.00
N SER A 240 13.45 32.69 -32.64
CA SER A 240 12.08 33.14 -32.76
C SER A 240 11.61 33.74 -31.43
N LYS A 241 11.15 35.00 -31.50
CA LYS A 241 10.66 35.78 -30.36
C LYS A 241 9.50 35.07 -29.65
N ALA A 242 9.65 35.01 -28.33
CA ALA A 242 8.73 34.51 -27.32
C ALA A 242 7.26 34.87 -27.59
N GLY A 243 6.46 33.86 -27.95
CA GLY A 243 5.02 33.84 -27.74
C GLY A 243 4.73 33.04 -26.48
N GLU A 244 4.03 33.67 -25.54
CA GLU A 244 3.80 33.26 -24.15
C GLU A 244 2.82 32.08 -23.99
N ASN A 245 2.87 31.09 -24.89
CA ASN A 245 2.09 29.87 -24.71
C ASN A 245 2.83 28.95 -23.74
N ASN A 246 2.36 29.00 -22.50
CA ASN A 246 2.82 28.29 -21.32
C ASN A 246 2.47 26.78 -21.42
N ASP A 247 2.88 26.14 -22.51
CA ASP A 247 2.82 24.69 -22.66
C ASP A 247 3.86 24.11 -21.70
N LYS A 248 3.41 23.85 -20.47
CA LYS A 248 4.19 23.24 -19.40
C LYS A 248 4.49 21.81 -19.83
N SER A 249 5.60 21.61 -20.53
CA SER A 249 6.16 20.28 -20.74
C SER A 249 6.18 19.57 -19.40
N SER A 250 5.51 18.41 -19.31
CA SER A 250 5.45 17.61 -18.09
C SER A 250 6.87 17.45 -17.53
N PRO A 251 7.10 17.71 -16.23
CA PRO A 251 8.42 17.52 -15.63
C PRO A 251 8.84 16.04 -15.64
N TYR A 252 7.90 15.13 -15.85
CA TYR A 252 8.09 13.68 -15.78
C TYR A 252 8.60 13.08 -17.09
N GLY A 253 9.33 11.98 -17.00
CA GLY A 253 9.84 11.18 -18.11
C GLY A 253 8.72 10.55 -18.94
N PHE A 254 7.61 10.16 -18.30
CA PHE A 254 6.42 9.60 -18.93
C PHE A 254 5.15 10.08 -18.22
N ASP A 255 4.01 9.95 -18.88
CA ASP A 255 2.69 10.17 -18.30
C ASP A 255 2.40 9.08 -17.29
N ARG A 256 2.17 9.46 -16.03
CA ARG A 256 2.00 8.52 -14.90
C ARG A 256 0.61 7.88 -14.93
N PRO A 257 0.44 6.67 -15.49
CA PRO A 257 -0.89 6.11 -15.70
C PRO A 257 -1.56 5.80 -14.36
N GLY A 258 -0.79 5.47 -13.31
CA GLY A 258 -1.33 5.23 -11.98
C GLY A 258 -2.06 6.47 -11.45
N THR A 259 -1.50 7.66 -11.66
CA THR A 259 -2.15 8.92 -11.25
C THR A 259 -3.36 9.30 -12.11
N MET A 260 -3.39 8.87 -13.38
CA MET A 260 -4.53 9.11 -14.27
C MET A 260 -5.71 8.19 -13.95
N TYR A 261 -5.44 6.90 -13.70
CA TYR A 261 -6.47 5.92 -13.36
C TYR A 261 -7.16 6.22 -12.04
N ILE A 262 -6.42 6.83 -11.12
CA ILE A 262 -6.91 7.33 -9.84
C ILE A 262 -8.01 8.41 -9.98
N ASN A 263 -8.11 9.08 -11.14
CA ASN A 263 -9.10 10.12 -11.40
C ASN A 263 -10.27 9.64 -12.27
N PHE A 264 -10.48 8.32 -12.39
CA PHE A 264 -11.62 7.78 -13.14
C PHE A 264 -12.94 8.31 -12.57
N ASP A 265 -13.79 8.80 -13.46
CA ASP A 265 -15.14 9.26 -13.13
C ASP A 265 -15.98 8.03 -12.74
N PRO A 266 -16.55 7.97 -11.52
CA PRO A 266 -17.35 6.83 -11.06
C PRO A 266 -18.62 6.57 -11.90
N THR A 267 -18.91 7.38 -12.92
CA THR A 267 -20.06 7.22 -13.82
C THR A 267 -19.91 6.08 -14.83
N ASP A 268 -18.71 5.56 -15.07
CA ASP A 268 -18.49 4.57 -16.13
C ASP A 268 -18.79 3.11 -15.70
N ASP A 269 -18.97 2.85 -14.40
CA ASP A 269 -19.42 1.55 -13.85
C ASP A 269 -20.71 1.75 -13.05
N ASP A 270 -21.85 1.81 -13.74
CA ASP A 270 -23.19 1.98 -13.15
C ASP A 270 -23.59 0.87 -12.14
N GLU A 271 -22.85 -0.25 -12.10
CA GLU A 271 -23.26 -1.43 -11.34
C GLU A 271 -22.92 -1.33 -9.83
N PHE A 272 -21.86 -0.60 -9.44
CA PHE A 272 -21.47 -0.48 -8.03
C PHE A 272 -20.74 0.85 -7.70
N ALA A 273 -21.11 1.45 -6.57
CA ALA A 273 -20.33 2.55 -6.00
C ALA A 273 -18.95 2.03 -5.53
N PRO A 274 -17.84 2.72 -5.86
CA PRO A 274 -16.50 2.30 -5.47
C PRO A 274 -16.33 2.31 -3.94
N SER A 275 -15.50 1.41 -3.42
CA SER A 275 -15.17 1.40 -1.99
C SER A 275 -14.53 2.73 -1.56
N PRO A 276 -14.76 3.18 -0.31
CA PRO A 276 -14.34 4.51 0.14
C PRO A 276 -12.82 4.78 0.05
N LEU A 277 -12.01 3.72 -0.02
CA LEU A 277 -10.55 3.78 -0.11
C LEU A 277 -10.02 3.26 -1.45
N ARG A 278 -10.86 3.10 -2.49
CA ARG A 278 -10.47 2.50 -3.78
C ARG A 278 -9.21 3.15 -4.37
N LYS A 279 -9.13 4.48 -4.36
CA LYS A 279 -7.95 5.24 -4.82
C LYS A 279 -6.67 4.82 -4.08
N GLY A 280 -6.73 4.72 -2.74
CA GLY A 280 -5.61 4.25 -1.93
C GLY A 280 -5.29 2.77 -2.16
N ASN A 281 -6.32 1.94 -2.34
CA ASN A 281 -6.17 0.51 -2.64
C ASN A 281 -5.45 0.29 -3.97
N PHE A 282 -5.87 1.00 -5.02
CA PHE A 282 -5.28 0.94 -6.36
C PHE A 282 -3.80 1.28 -6.34
N ASP A 283 -3.45 2.42 -5.72
CA ASP A 283 -2.06 2.89 -5.64
C ASP A 283 -1.14 1.90 -4.92
N LEU A 284 -1.59 1.37 -3.77
CA LEU A 284 -0.82 0.37 -3.03
C LEU A 284 -0.75 -0.96 -3.78
N LEU A 285 -1.81 -1.38 -4.47
CA LEU A 285 -1.80 -2.59 -5.29
C LEU A 285 -0.78 -2.46 -6.43
N TYR A 286 -0.76 -1.30 -7.10
CA TYR A 286 0.22 -0.98 -8.13
C TYR A 286 1.66 -1.01 -7.59
N ASN A 287 1.87 -0.42 -6.40
CA ASN A 287 3.16 -0.41 -5.75
C ASN A 287 3.61 -1.82 -5.35
N LEU A 288 2.71 -2.62 -4.77
CA LEU A 288 2.95 -3.99 -4.35
C LEU A 288 3.37 -4.85 -5.55
N ILE A 289 2.62 -4.79 -6.65
CA ILE A 289 2.93 -5.63 -7.81
C ILE A 289 4.23 -5.24 -8.49
N THR A 290 4.58 -3.95 -8.44
CA THR A 290 5.86 -3.45 -8.95
C THR A 290 7.00 -3.98 -8.09
N GLN A 291 6.85 -3.95 -6.76
CA GLN A 291 7.82 -4.53 -5.84
C GLN A 291 8.00 -6.03 -6.08
N THR A 292 6.91 -6.79 -6.17
CA THR A 292 6.95 -8.24 -6.42
C THR A 292 7.60 -8.56 -7.77
N ALA A 293 7.33 -7.77 -8.80
CA ALA A 293 7.98 -7.95 -10.11
C ALA A 293 9.50 -7.80 -10.02
N VAL A 294 10.01 -6.82 -9.26
CA VAL A 294 11.45 -6.64 -9.01
C VAL A 294 12.03 -7.84 -8.26
N ILE A 295 11.37 -8.30 -7.19
CA ILE A 295 11.82 -9.44 -6.39
C ILE A 295 11.89 -10.71 -7.26
N HIS A 296 10.86 -10.97 -8.07
CA HIS A 296 10.84 -12.13 -8.97
C HIS A 296 11.97 -12.09 -10.01
N LEU A 297 12.30 -10.91 -10.55
CA LEU A 297 13.44 -10.78 -11.46
C LEU A 297 14.78 -10.99 -10.76
N LEU A 298 14.91 -10.51 -9.52
CA LEU A 298 16.11 -10.73 -8.71
C LEU A 298 16.31 -12.21 -8.32
N GLN A 299 15.23 -13.00 -8.27
CA GLN A 299 15.26 -14.43 -7.97
C GLN A 299 15.32 -15.31 -9.23
N CYS A 300 15.15 -14.74 -10.42
CA CYS A 300 15.08 -15.49 -11.67
C CYS A 300 16.45 -16.10 -12.03
N LYS A 301 16.48 -17.43 -12.19
CA LYS A 301 17.69 -18.17 -12.60
C LYS A 301 18.15 -17.85 -14.02
N GLU A 302 17.22 -17.44 -14.89
CA GLU A 302 17.49 -17.07 -16.28
C GLU A 302 18.11 -15.66 -16.41
N GLY A 303 18.18 -14.91 -15.31
CA GLY A 303 18.67 -13.54 -15.27
C GLY A 303 17.55 -12.50 -15.31
N VAL A 304 17.94 -11.23 -15.30
CA VAL A 304 16.99 -10.09 -15.27
C VAL A 304 16.53 -9.71 -16.68
N VAL A 305 17.38 -9.88 -17.69
CA VAL A 305 17.13 -9.47 -19.07
C VAL A 305 17.10 -10.69 -19.98
N VAL A 306 15.95 -10.94 -20.58
CA VAL A 306 15.74 -12.07 -21.49
C VAL A 306 16.65 -11.93 -22.72
N GLY A 307 17.37 -13.00 -23.04
CA GLY A 307 18.25 -13.09 -24.21
C GLY A 307 19.67 -12.56 -24.03
N GLU A 308 20.02 -12.02 -22.86
CA GLU A 308 21.40 -11.62 -22.55
C GLU A 308 22.26 -12.79 -22.11
N ASP A 309 23.59 -12.67 -22.32
CA ASP A 309 24.53 -13.65 -21.82
C ASP A 309 24.55 -13.70 -20.28
N GLU A 310 24.91 -14.84 -19.70
CA GLU A 310 24.87 -15.07 -18.25
C GLU A 310 25.70 -14.03 -17.46
N VAL A 311 26.84 -13.58 -18.00
CA VAL A 311 27.73 -12.62 -17.33
C VAL A 311 27.11 -11.22 -17.33
N GLN A 312 26.54 -10.82 -18.46
CA GLN A 312 25.79 -9.56 -18.62
C GLN A 312 24.51 -9.55 -17.77
N ASN A 313 23.82 -10.69 -17.69
CA ASN A 313 22.65 -10.85 -16.83
C ASN A 313 23.01 -10.74 -15.35
N LYS A 314 24.11 -11.36 -14.91
CA LYS A 314 24.61 -11.22 -13.54
C LYS A 314 24.97 -9.77 -13.19
N ALA A 315 25.57 -9.03 -14.11
CA ALA A 315 25.83 -7.59 -13.94
C ALA A 315 24.53 -6.80 -13.80
N SER A 316 23.53 -7.08 -14.64
CA SER A 316 22.21 -6.45 -14.59
C SER A 316 21.47 -6.76 -13.28
N GLN A 317 21.56 -7.99 -12.79
CA GLN A 317 21.02 -8.42 -11.50
C GLN A 317 21.70 -7.73 -10.32
N LEU A 318 23.02 -7.60 -10.34
CA LEU A 318 23.77 -6.89 -9.31
C LEU A 318 23.39 -5.40 -9.28
N PHE A 319 23.25 -4.77 -10.45
CA PHE A 319 22.77 -3.40 -10.56
C PHE A 319 21.35 -3.26 -10.00
N LEU A 320 20.40 -4.09 -10.43
CA LEU A 320 19.01 -4.03 -9.98
C LEU A 320 18.91 -4.25 -8.46
N SER A 321 19.69 -5.18 -7.92
CA SER A 321 19.74 -5.46 -6.48
C SER A 321 20.16 -4.23 -5.67
N ARG A 322 21.24 -3.56 -6.08
CA ARG A 322 21.72 -2.32 -5.45
C ARG A 322 20.67 -1.21 -5.59
N PHE A 323 20.16 -1.01 -6.80
CA PHE A 323 19.17 0.02 -7.10
C PHE A 323 17.90 -0.14 -6.25
N TYR A 324 17.40 -1.37 -6.12
CA TYR A 324 16.23 -1.73 -5.30
C TYR A 324 16.50 -1.49 -3.82
N LEU A 325 17.62 -2.00 -3.27
CA LEU A 325 17.95 -1.87 -1.85
C LEU A 325 18.11 -0.41 -1.40
N GLU A 326 18.66 0.46 -2.26
CA GLU A 326 18.77 1.90 -1.98
C GLU A 326 17.41 2.60 -1.89
N ARG A 327 16.42 2.11 -2.65
CA ARG A 327 15.10 2.74 -2.81
C ARG A 327 13.98 2.05 -2.04
N GLN A 328 14.24 0.89 -1.47
CA GLN A 328 13.25 0.04 -0.81
C GLN A 328 12.44 0.82 0.25
N ILE A 329 13.14 1.59 1.08
CA ILE A 329 12.55 2.36 2.19
C ILE A 329 11.75 3.56 1.68
N THR A 330 12.22 4.21 0.64
CA THR A 330 11.61 5.44 0.12
C THR A 330 10.45 5.17 -0.83
N HIS A 331 10.35 3.96 -1.39
CA HIS A 331 9.34 3.62 -2.41
C HIS A 331 8.34 2.54 -1.97
N PHE A 332 8.78 1.52 -1.23
CA PHE A 332 7.96 0.32 -0.99
C PHE A 332 7.61 0.09 0.49
N ILE A 333 8.47 0.49 1.42
CA ILE A 333 8.27 0.24 2.86
C ILE A 333 7.69 1.46 3.55
N GLY A 334 6.81 1.25 4.53
CA GLY A 334 6.30 2.31 5.41
C GLY A 334 5.14 3.11 4.82
N SER A 335 4.79 4.20 5.49
CA SER A 335 3.77 5.13 5.00
C SER A 335 4.31 5.90 3.79
N GLN A 336 3.63 5.78 2.66
CA GLN A 336 4.06 6.30 1.37
C GLN A 336 3.11 7.38 0.81
N TRP A 337 3.60 8.12 -0.19
CA TRP A 337 2.76 8.96 -1.04
C TRP A 337 2.24 8.15 -2.22
N TYR A 338 1.19 8.67 -2.85
CA TYR A 338 0.70 8.15 -4.13
C TYR A 338 1.79 8.20 -5.21
N GLY A 339 1.81 7.19 -6.08
CA GLY A 339 2.64 7.14 -7.28
C GLY A 339 4.07 6.64 -7.05
N LYS A 340 4.37 6.01 -5.92
CA LYS A 340 5.74 5.53 -5.63
C LYS A 340 6.22 4.40 -6.54
N GLY A 341 5.31 3.56 -7.02
CA GLY A 341 5.63 2.59 -8.06
C GLY A 341 6.10 3.26 -9.36
N ASP A 342 5.44 4.36 -9.75
CA ASP A 342 5.81 5.13 -10.94
C ASP A 342 7.13 5.87 -10.73
N ASP A 343 7.35 6.48 -9.57
CA ASP A 343 8.63 7.14 -9.20
C ASP A 343 9.80 6.15 -9.36
N PHE A 344 9.66 4.92 -8.86
CA PHE A 344 10.71 3.89 -8.93
C PHE A 344 11.06 3.54 -10.39
N ILE A 345 10.04 3.34 -11.23
CA ILE A 345 10.22 3.03 -12.67
C ILE A 345 10.82 4.21 -13.42
N GLU A 346 10.37 5.43 -13.13
CA GLU A 346 10.89 6.66 -13.74
C GLU A 346 12.37 6.86 -13.42
N GLU A 347 12.77 6.74 -12.15
CA GLU A 347 14.17 6.85 -11.75
C GLU A 347 15.04 5.80 -12.46
N LEU A 348 14.52 4.58 -12.64
CA LEU A 348 15.23 3.50 -13.33
C LEU A 348 15.38 3.78 -14.83
N ILE A 349 14.30 4.18 -15.51
CA ILE A 349 14.27 4.54 -16.94
C ILE A 349 15.21 5.72 -17.23
N MET A 350 15.25 6.70 -16.32
CA MET A 350 16.06 7.91 -16.46
C MET A 350 17.53 7.70 -16.05
N SER A 351 17.86 6.54 -15.48
CA SER A 351 19.24 6.22 -15.09
C SER A 351 20.12 6.03 -16.34
N SER A 352 21.35 6.56 -16.28
CA SER A 352 22.30 6.42 -17.38
C SER A 352 22.84 4.99 -17.47
N PRO A 353 23.16 4.48 -18.67
CA PRO A 353 23.86 3.22 -18.83
C PRO A 353 25.16 3.19 -18.02
N LEU A 354 25.45 2.05 -17.39
CA LEU A 354 26.62 1.88 -16.53
C LEU A 354 27.58 0.86 -17.14
N MET A 355 28.86 1.24 -17.19
CA MET A 355 29.95 0.34 -17.57
C MET A 355 30.47 -0.37 -16.32
N MET A 356 30.30 -1.69 -16.24
CA MET A 356 30.78 -2.50 -15.12
C MET A 356 32.03 -3.27 -15.50
N SER A 357 33.02 -3.26 -14.60
CA SER A 357 34.19 -4.12 -14.74
C SER A 357 33.80 -5.57 -14.47
N ARG A 358 34.25 -6.49 -15.34
CA ARG A 358 33.97 -7.93 -15.22
C ARG A 358 34.43 -8.53 -13.89
N ASN A 359 35.36 -7.88 -13.19
CA ASN A 359 35.94 -8.36 -11.93
C ASN A 359 35.10 -8.02 -10.69
N GLU A 360 34.11 -7.10 -10.76
CA GLU A 360 33.35 -6.68 -9.58
C GLU A 360 32.29 -7.71 -9.11
N GLY A 361 31.98 -8.73 -9.93
CA GLY A 361 30.93 -9.71 -9.65
C GLY A 361 31.40 -11.08 -9.12
N THR A 362 32.70 -11.26 -8.95
CA THR A 362 33.31 -12.53 -8.50
C THR A 362 34.17 -12.25 -7.27
N LEU A 363 33.52 -11.80 -6.19
CA LEU A 363 34.17 -11.81 -4.89
C LEU A 363 34.37 -13.27 -4.48
N GLU A 364 35.64 -13.63 -4.33
CA GLU A 364 36.14 -14.78 -3.57
C GLU A 364 36.15 -16.14 -4.28
N CYS A 365 37.27 -16.85 -4.12
CA CYS A 365 37.53 -18.25 -4.47
C CYS A 365 38.08 -18.59 -5.87
N SER A 366 39.26 -18.05 -6.25
CA SER A 366 40.33 -18.88 -6.84
C SER A 366 41.64 -18.09 -7.00
N GLY A 367 42.71 -18.60 -6.38
CA GLY A 367 44.04 -17.98 -6.34
C GLY A 367 44.92 -18.27 -7.55
N GLU A 368 44.35 -18.46 -8.75
CA GLU A 368 45.14 -18.74 -9.96
C GLU A 368 45.43 -17.46 -10.75
N LYS A 369 46.71 -17.09 -10.74
CA LYS A 369 47.29 -15.94 -11.44
C LYS A 369 47.39 -16.21 -12.94
N ASP A 370 46.28 -16.19 -13.66
CA ASP A 370 46.31 -16.23 -15.13
C ASP A 370 46.20 -14.82 -15.73
N SER A 371 47.35 -14.30 -16.17
CA SER A 371 47.58 -13.00 -16.80
C SER A 371 47.00 -12.86 -18.22
N LYS A 372 45.87 -13.52 -18.53
CA LYS A 372 45.21 -13.49 -19.85
C LYS A 372 43.89 -12.70 -19.91
N VAL A 373 43.48 -12.03 -18.83
CA VAL A 373 42.13 -11.42 -18.70
C VAL A 373 41.97 -10.02 -19.33
N SER A 374 43.00 -9.44 -19.98
CA SER A 374 43.00 -8.00 -20.30
C SER A 374 42.21 -7.53 -21.55
N ASN A 375 41.62 -8.41 -22.37
CA ASN A 375 41.08 -7.99 -23.69
C ASN A 375 39.55 -8.12 -23.86
N MET A 376 38.79 -8.48 -22.83
CA MET A 376 37.32 -8.53 -22.98
C MET A 376 36.71 -7.13 -22.83
N PRO A 377 35.69 -6.77 -23.64
CA PRO A 377 35.01 -5.49 -23.52
C PRO A 377 34.31 -5.37 -22.16
N PRO A 378 34.14 -4.14 -21.63
CA PRO A 378 33.38 -3.91 -20.41
C PRO A 378 31.91 -4.32 -20.57
N LEU A 379 31.28 -4.73 -19.47
CA LEU A 379 29.85 -5.05 -19.45
C LEU A 379 29.06 -3.74 -19.41
N VAL A 380 28.00 -3.65 -20.20
CA VAL A 380 27.18 -2.43 -20.31
C VAL A 380 25.79 -2.73 -19.77
N VAL A 381 25.48 -2.24 -18.57
CA VAL A 381 24.13 -2.39 -18.00
C VAL A 381 23.25 -1.26 -18.51
N GLU A 382 22.10 -1.60 -19.09
CA GLU A 382 21.12 -0.66 -19.61
C GLU A 382 19.86 -0.63 -18.71
N PRO A 383 19.74 0.33 -17.78
CA PRO A 383 18.62 0.41 -16.83
C PRO A 383 17.24 0.42 -17.51
N MET A 384 17.14 1.04 -18.69
CA MET A 384 15.93 1.04 -19.51
C MET A 384 15.40 -0.36 -19.81
N ARG A 385 16.29 -1.29 -20.20
CA ARG A 385 15.90 -2.67 -20.52
C ARG A 385 15.48 -3.41 -19.26
N ILE A 386 16.11 -3.14 -18.13
CA ILE A 386 15.69 -3.71 -16.84
C ILE A 386 14.28 -3.20 -16.48
N ALA A 387 14.00 -1.91 -16.67
CA ALA A 387 12.66 -1.36 -16.46
C ALA A 387 11.61 -2.05 -17.35
N GLU A 388 11.97 -2.35 -18.61
CA GLU A 388 11.10 -3.09 -19.53
C GLU A 388 10.74 -4.48 -18.99
N GLN A 389 11.73 -5.21 -18.50
CA GLN A 389 11.51 -6.53 -17.91
C GLN A 389 10.67 -6.46 -16.64
N ILE A 390 10.83 -5.42 -15.81
CA ILE A 390 9.98 -5.20 -14.63
C ILE A 390 8.53 -4.99 -15.05
N LEU A 391 8.27 -4.13 -16.05
CA LEU A 391 6.91 -3.87 -16.52
C LEU A 391 6.27 -5.13 -17.13
N LEU A 392 7.01 -5.88 -17.96
CA LEU A 392 6.53 -7.15 -18.52
C LEU A 392 6.21 -8.18 -17.42
N ARG A 393 7.08 -8.31 -16.42
CA ARG A 393 6.85 -9.23 -15.30
C ARG A 393 5.66 -8.80 -14.45
N ARG A 394 5.50 -7.49 -14.22
CA ARG A 394 4.36 -6.90 -13.52
C ARG A 394 3.05 -7.18 -14.26
N ASP A 395 3.02 -6.98 -15.57
CA ASP A 395 1.81 -7.19 -16.38
C ASP A 395 1.39 -8.67 -16.32
N LYS A 396 2.35 -9.61 -16.32
CA LYS A 396 2.09 -11.04 -16.10
C LYS A 396 1.56 -11.32 -14.68
N LEU A 397 2.20 -10.78 -13.65
CA LEU A 397 1.75 -10.93 -12.26
C LEU A 397 0.34 -10.36 -12.06
N ALA A 398 -0.01 -9.27 -12.76
CA ALA A 398 -1.33 -8.66 -12.65
C ALA A 398 -2.43 -9.63 -13.09
N MET A 399 -2.18 -10.38 -14.16
CA MET A 399 -3.11 -11.41 -14.64
C MET A 399 -3.19 -12.59 -13.67
N GLU A 400 -2.06 -13.06 -13.13
CA GLU A 400 -2.03 -14.13 -12.11
C GLU A 400 -2.83 -13.72 -10.85
N TRP A 401 -2.63 -12.49 -10.37
CA TRP A 401 -3.35 -11.97 -9.20
C TRP A 401 -4.83 -11.68 -9.49
N MET A 402 -5.18 -11.34 -10.73
CA MET A 402 -6.56 -11.16 -11.13
C MET A 402 -7.34 -12.46 -10.96
N GLU A 403 -6.75 -13.60 -11.30
CA GLU A 403 -7.36 -14.92 -11.06
C GLU A 403 -7.57 -15.15 -9.55
N ILE A 404 -6.56 -14.88 -8.72
CA ILE A 404 -6.67 -15.01 -7.26
C ILE A 404 -7.82 -14.15 -6.71
N MET A 405 -7.95 -12.90 -7.17
CA MET A 405 -9.01 -11.99 -6.74
C MET A 405 -10.41 -12.49 -7.13
N GLN A 406 -10.55 -13.13 -8.30
CA GLN A 406 -11.82 -13.71 -8.73
C GLN A 406 -12.26 -14.88 -7.84
N PHE A 407 -11.33 -15.65 -7.30
CA PHE A 407 -11.62 -16.79 -6.41
C PHE A 407 -11.82 -16.40 -4.93
N ALA A 408 -11.48 -15.18 -4.54
CA ALA A 408 -11.57 -14.71 -3.16
C ALA A 408 -12.93 -14.99 -2.46
N PRO A 409 -14.12 -14.83 -3.10
CA PRO A 409 -15.40 -15.14 -2.45
C PRO A 409 -15.59 -16.64 -2.16
N SER A 410 -15.01 -17.52 -2.98
CA SER A 410 -15.10 -18.97 -2.80
C SER A 410 -14.22 -19.45 -1.64
N GLU A 411 -13.05 -18.82 -1.45
CA GLU A 411 -12.12 -19.11 -0.35
C GLU A 411 -12.74 -18.87 1.04
N HIS A 412 -13.77 -18.03 1.15
CA HIS A 412 -14.42 -17.71 2.43
C HIS A 412 -15.35 -18.83 2.94
N THR A 413 -15.57 -19.89 2.17
CA THR A 413 -16.55 -20.93 2.51
C THR A 413 -16.30 -21.54 3.88
N ASP A 414 -15.05 -21.84 4.23
CA ASP A 414 -14.73 -22.46 5.51
C ASP A 414 -14.81 -21.47 6.68
N ILE A 415 -14.39 -20.23 6.47
CA ILE A 415 -14.56 -19.15 7.46
C ILE A 415 -16.04 -18.90 7.74
N ARG A 416 -16.89 -18.89 6.71
CA ARG A 416 -18.35 -18.73 6.85
C ARG A 416 -18.98 -19.90 7.59
N LYS A 417 -18.51 -21.15 7.40
CA LYS A 417 -18.95 -22.30 8.19
C LYS A 417 -18.61 -22.13 9.67
N LEU A 418 -17.37 -21.73 9.98
CA LEU A 418 -16.94 -21.45 11.36
C LEU A 418 -17.77 -20.32 11.99
N GLN A 419 -17.99 -19.25 11.24
CA GLN A 419 -18.81 -18.12 11.65
C GLN A 419 -20.26 -18.51 11.93
N LEU A 420 -20.89 -19.30 11.06
CA LEU A 420 -22.25 -19.82 11.26
C LEU A 420 -22.32 -20.77 12.46
N SER A 421 -21.34 -21.66 12.60
CA SER A 421 -21.22 -22.56 13.75
C SER A 421 -21.18 -21.75 15.06
N ARG A 422 -20.40 -20.67 15.09
CA ARG A 422 -20.34 -19.78 16.25
C ARG A 422 -21.64 -19.03 16.51
N LEU A 423 -22.32 -18.53 15.48
CA LEU A 423 -23.61 -17.82 15.65
C LEU A 423 -24.76 -18.73 16.09
N THR A 424 -24.72 -20.00 15.73
CA THR A 424 -25.76 -21.00 16.04
C THR A 424 -25.43 -21.83 17.28
N GLY A 425 -24.16 -21.88 17.70
CA GLY A 425 -23.68 -22.64 18.83
C GLY A 425 -24.15 -22.07 20.17
N VAL A 426 -24.66 -22.95 21.05
CA VAL A 426 -25.17 -22.62 22.40
C VAL A 426 -24.02 -22.34 23.40
N THR A 427 -22.76 -22.52 23.02
CA THR A 427 -21.60 -22.26 23.87
C THR A 427 -21.21 -20.79 23.83
N GLY A 428 -22.08 -19.92 24.35
CA GLY A 428 -21.71 -18.55 24.65
C GLY A 428 -20.63 -18.57 25.74
N SER A 429 -19.38 -18.36 25.35
CA SER A 429 -18.35 -18.00 26.35
C SER A 429 -18.83 -16.73 27.06
N PRO A 430 -18.63 -16.61 28.38
CA PRO A 430 -19.06 -15.43 29.11
C PRO A 430 -18.45 -14.18 28.47
N ALA A 431 -19.28 -13.16 28.24
CA ALA A 431 -18.84 -11.94 27.58
C ALA A 431 -17.73 -11.26 28.38
N LYS A 432 -16.67 -10.84 27.70
CA LYS A 432 -15.58 -10.07 28.28
C LYS A 432 -16.04 -8.62 28.46
N VAL A 433 -16.02 -8.11 29.69
CA VAL A 433 -16.37 -6.71 29.95
C VAL A 433 -15.11 -5.87 29.99
N ILE A 434 -15.06 -4.79 29.21
CA ILE A 434 -13.96 -3.82 29.18
C ILE A 434 -14.55 -2.44 29.50
N THR A 435 -14.00 -1.72 30.48
CA THR A 435 -14.41 -0.36 30.80
C THR A 435 -13.46 0.63 30.15
N LEU A 436 -14.00 1.64 29.47
CA LEU A 436 -13.25 2.70 28.80
C LEU A 436 -13.76 4.07 29.23
N GLU A 437 -12.84 5.01 29.42
CA GLU A 437 -13.16 6.44 29.48
C GLU A 437 -13.34 6.96 28.05
N ASP A 438 -14.35 7.78 27.81
CA ASP A 438 -14.64 8.31 26.48
C ASP A 438 -13.63 9.42 26.11
N GLU A 439 -12.51 9.02 25.51
CA GLU A 439 -11.46 9.93 25.01
C GLU A 439 -11.76 10.49 23.61
N PHE A 440 -12.90 10.11 22.99
CA PHE A 440 -13.20 10.45 21.59
C PHE A 440 -14.12 11.67 21.42
N GLN A 441 -14.62 12.25 22.53
CA GLN A 441 -15.37 13.51 22.57
C GLN A 441 -14.46 14.69 22.86
#